data_AF-A0A815WUC0-F1
#
_entry.id   AF-A0A815WUC0-F1
#
_cell.length_a   1.000
_cell.length_b   1.000
_cell.length_c   1.000
_cell.angle_alpha   90.00
_cell.angle_beta   90.00
_cell.angle_gamma   90.00
#
_symmetry.space_group_name_H-M   'P 1'
#
loop_
_entity.id
_entity.type
_entity.pdbx_description
1 polymer ?
#
loop_
_entity_poly.entity_id
_entity_poly.type
_entity_poly.pdbx_seq_one_letter_code
_entity_poly.pdbx_strand_id
1 'polypeptide(L)'
;EKSEKQQLSNLTEDTLGGQLKAGLAQYLALEFTKGGQRDSKAIVRFLPWLYNPPTSVQQGAKDFVDCIDRIRFLSWLMIGSLTHAAITRNEGTIICHPIPVDASQSIADYILYILTGFADQSKTSVIHMSSLFHSFILCQLWTMYCEQVNRGHDPEALVAIMDFWARITPGILHLLSHSKVVRKKHFFL
;
A
#
# COMPACT_ATOMS: atom_id res chain seq x y z
N GLU A 1 -21.16 -25.37 -26.32
CA GLU A 1 -19.96 -25.37 -27.17
C GLU A 1 -19.41 -24.00 -27.59
N LYS A 2 -20.05 -23.21 -28.48
CA LYS A 2 -19.49 -21.90 -28.92
C LYS A 2 -19.41 -20.86 -27.78
N SER A 3 -20.38 -20.91 -26.85
CA SER A 3 -20.41 -20.05 -25.65
C SER A 3 -19.37 -20.43 -24.59
N GLU A 4 -19.05 -21.72 -24.44
CA GLU A 4 -18.06 -22.20 -23.45
C GLU A 4 -16.63 -21.92 -23.89
N LYS A 5 -16.33 -22.06 -25.19
CA LYS A 5 -15.00 -21.72 -25.74
C LYS A 5 -14.72 -20.21 -25.64
N GLN A 6 -15.74 -19.36 -25.79
CA GLN A 6 -15.63 -17.92 -25.61
C GLN A 6 -15.49 -17.51 -24.13
N GLN A 7 -16.18 -18.19 -23.21
CA GLN A 7 -15.99 -17.96 -21.77
C GLN A 7 -14.61 -18.41 -21.30
N LEU A 8 -14.11 -19.57 -21.76
CA LEU A 8 -12.77 -20.06 -21.41
C LEU A 8 -11.67 -19.13 -21.94
N SER A 9 -11.82 -18.59 -23.15
CA SER A 9 -10.84 -17.65 -23.71
C SER A 9 -10.78 -16.35 -22.92
N ASN A 10 -11.94 -15.80 -22.53
CA ASN A 10 -12.00 -14.58 -21.71
C ASN A 10 -11.43 -14.81 -20.30
N LEU A 11 -11.73 -15.96 -19.68
CA LEU A 11 -11.14 -16.35 -18.39
C LEU A 11 -9.62 -16.48 -18.48
N THR A 12 -9.09 -16.99 -19.59
CA THR A 12 -7.64 -17.16 -19.78
C THR A 12 -6.95 -15.82 -19.99
N GLU A 13 -7.57 -14.89 -20.71
CA GLU A 13 -7.03 -13.56 -20.98
C GLU A 13 -7.01 -12.67 -19.71
N ASP A 14 -8.10 -12.70 -18.93
CA ASP A 14 -8.18 -12.01 -17.63
C ASP A 14 -7.21 -12.62 -16.60
N THR A 15 -7.05 -13.95 -16.61
CA THR A 15 -6.10 -14.64 -15.74
C THR A 15 -4.66 -14.34 -16.13
N LEU A 16 -4.33 -14.32 -17.42
CA LEU A 16 -2.98 -14.04 -17.90
C LEU A 16 -2.54 -12.63 -17.49
N GLY A 17 -3.41 -11.63 -17.64
CA GLY A 17 -3.14 -10.27 -17.19
C GLY A 17 -2.89 -10.18 -15.69
N GLY A 18 -3.65 -10.94 -14.88
CA GLY A 18 -3.45 -11.07 -13.44
C GLY A 18 -2.11 -11.71 -13.06
N GLN A 19 -1.76 -12.82 -13.70
CA GLN A 19 -0.50 -13.53 -13.45
C GLN A 19 0.72 -12.70 -13.88
N LEU A 20 0.65 -12.00 -15.01
CA LEU A 20 1.72 -11.10 -15.46
C LEU A 20 1.96 -9.98 -14.46
N LYS A 21 0.87 -9.34 -13.98
CA LYS A 21 0.93 -8.30 -12.94
C LYS A 21 1.57 -8.83 -11.66
N ALA A 22 1.16 -10.01 -11.21
CA ALA A 22 1.75 -10.65 -10.03
C ALA A 22 3.24 -10.99 -10.23
N GLY A 23 3.62 -11.51 -11.39
CA GLY A 23 5.01 -11.80 -11.74
C GLY A 23 5.90 -10.57 -11.79
N LEU A 24 5.41 -9.46 -12.37
CA LEU A 24 6.13 -8.17 -12.40
C LEU A 24 6.31 -7.61 -10.99
N ALA A 25 5.26 -7.65 -10.16
CA ALA A 25 5.33 -7.21 -8.77
C ALA A 25 6.37 -8.01 -7.98
N GLN A 26 6.36 -9.34 -8.14
CA GLN A 26 7.31 -10.24 -7.51
C GLN A 26 8.74 -9.99 -7.97
N TYR A 27 8.95 -9.83 -9.28
CA TYR A 27 10.26 -9.51 -9.84
C TYR A 27 10.83 -8.21 -9.28
N LEU A 28 10.01 -7.14 -9.24
CA LEU A 28 10.41 -5.86 -8.65
C LEU A 28 10.78 -6.01 -7.17
N ALA A 29 9.95 -6.69 -6.38
CA ALA A 29 10.23 -6.92 -4.97
C ALA A 29 11.56 -7.66 -4.74
N LEU A 30 11.85 -8.67 -5.56
CA LEU A 30 13.13 -9.38 -5.53
C LEU A 30 14.30 -8.49 -5.92
N GLU A 31 14.14 -7.63 -6.94
CA GLU A 31 15.18 -6.69 -7.36
C GLU A 31 15.55 -5.70 -6.24
N PHE A 32 14.56 -5.19 -5.51
CA PHE A 32 14.78 -4.37 -4.32
C PHE A 32 15.47 -5.14 -3.18
N THR A 33 15.22 -6.44 -3.08
CA THR A 33 15.81 -7.32 -2.05
C THR A 33 17.26 -7.71 -2.35
N LYS A 34 17.68 -7.79 -3.63
CA LYS A 34 19.02 -8.24 -4.05
C LYS A 34 20.18 -7.44 -3.45
N GLY A 35 19.93 -6.21 -3.00
CA GLY A 35 20.92 -5.40 -2.28
C GLY A 35 21.31 -5.94 -0.90
N GLY A 36 20.53 -6.86 -0.32
CA GLY A 36 20.67 -7.31 1.07
C GLY A 36 20.02 -6.35 2.06
N GLN A 37 19.52 -6.87 3.20
CA GLN A 37 18.77 -6.12 4.22
C GLN A 37 19.54 -4.90 4.81
N ARG A 38 20.87 -4.95 4.82
CA ARG A 38 21.71 -3.87 5.39
C ARG A 38 22.04 -2.78 4.39
N ASP A 39 21.85 -3.04 3.11
CA ASP A 39 22.19 -2.13 2.04
C ASP A 39 20.87 -1.61 1.43
N SER A 40 20.18 -0.76 2.21
CA SER A 40 19.00 0.04 1.77
C SER A 40 19.29 0.96 0.57
N LYS A 41 20.43 0.79 -0.11
CA LYS A 41 20.90 1.50 -1.30
C LYS A 41 19.87 1.49 -2.42
N ALA A 42 19.16 0.37 -2.64
CA ALA A 42 18.10 0.31 -3.65
C ALA A 42 16.91 1.21 -3.30
N ILE A 43 16.47 1.19 -2.03
CA ILE A 43 15.36 2.03 -1.55
C ILE A 43 15.75 3.50 -1.57
N VAL A 44 16.93 3.86 -1.07
CA VAL A 44 17.42 5.25 -1.10
C VAL A 44 17.57 5.76 -2.54
N ARG A 45 18.01 4.90 -3.47
CA ARG A 45 18.22 5.27 -4.88
C ARG A 45 16.93 5.41 -5.67
N PHE A 46 16.02 4.45 -5.54
CA PHE A 46 14.81 4.37 -6.38
C PHE A 46 13.56 4.93 -5.70
N LEU A 47 13.53 4.95 -4.36
CA LEU A 47 12.43 5.49 -3.55
C LEU A 47 12.93 6.57 -2.57
N PRO A 48 13.64 7.62 -3.03
CA PRO A 48 14.08 8.71 -2.14
C PRO A 48 12.90 9.43 -1.46
N TRP A 49 11.70 9.33 -2.05
CA TRP A 49 10.46 9.86 -1.50
C TRP A 49 9.94 9.08 -0.29
N LEU A 50 10.33 7.81 -0.09
CA LEU A 50 9.77 6.97 0.96
C LEU A 50 9.92 7.61 2.34
N TYR A 51 11.10 8.17 2.63
CA TYR A 51 11.41 8.84 3.90
C TYR A 51 11.14 10.35 3.88
N ASN A 52 10.55 10.88 2.80
CA ASN A 52 10.19 12.28 2.65
C ASN A 52 8.69 12.41 2.32
N PRO A 53 7.80 12.09 3.28
CA PRO A 53 6.37 12.17 3.06
C PRO A 53 5.91 13.63 2.83
N PRO A 54 4.82 13.83 2.07
CA PRO A 54 4.27 15.16 1.81
C PRO A 54 3.77 15.80 3.10
N THR A 55 4.11 17.07 3.32
CA THR A 55 3.64 17.84 4.48
C THR A 55 2.25 18.42 4.23
N SER A 56 1.40 18.48 5.25
CA SER A 56 0.03 19.00 5.18
C SER A 56 -0.08 20.46 4.71
N VAL A 57 1.00 21.23 4.78
CA VAL A 57 1.06 22.64 4.35
C VAL A 57 1.02 22.77 2.81
N GLN A 58 1.28 21.70 2.05
CA GLN A 58 1.35 21.69 0.59
C GLN A 58 0.27 20.80 -0.05
N GLN A 59 -1.00 20.93 0.36
CA GLN A 59 -2.11 20.15 -0.20
C GLN A 59 -2.55 20.62 -1.60
N GLY A 60 -1.66 20.55 -2.57
CA GLY A 60 -2.00 20.70 -3.98
C GLY A 60 -2.68 19.44 -4.53
N ALA A 61 -3.59 19.60 -5.52
CA ALA A 61 -4.22 18.46 -6.21
C ALA A 61 -3.18 17.53 -6.87
N LYS A 62 -2.08 18.09 -7.37
CA LYS A 62 -0.96 17.32 -7.92
C LYS A 62 -0.27 16.48 -6.85
N ASP A 63 0.10 17.06 -5.71
CA ASP A 63 0.78 16.36 -4.62
C ASP A 63 -0.10 15.24 -4.03
N PHE A 64 -1.42 15.43 -4.06
CA PHE A 64 -2.38 14.40 -3.68
C PHE A 64 -2.39 13.20 -4.64
N VAL A 65 -2.37 13.44 -5.95
CA VAL A 65 -2.25 12.36 -6.95
C VAL A 65 -0.90 11.65 -6.83
N ASP A 66 0.20 12.40 -6.71
CA ASP A 66 1.54 11.84 -6.55
C ASP A 66 1.62 10.98 -5.27
N CYS A 67 0.96 11.40 -4.19
CA CYS A 67 0.82 10.61 -2.97
C CYS A 67 0.04 9.30 -3.20
N ILE A 68 -1.08 9.34 -3.93
CA ILE A 68 -1.84 8.14 -4.31
C ILE A 68 -0.97 7.16 -5.12
N ASP A 69 -0.21 7.65 -6.09
CA ASP A 69 0.64 6.79 -6.92
C ASP A 69 1.78 6.17 -6.11
N ARG A 70 2.35 6.89 -5.15
CA ARG A 70 3.35 6.35 -4.20
C ARG A 70 2.77 5.23 -3.34
N ILE A 71 1.59 5.41 -2.73
CA ILE A 71 0.98 4.35 -1.89
C ILE A 71 0.55 3.14 -2.72
N ARG A 72 0.13 3.34 -3.97
CA ARG A 72 -0.17 2.26 -4.90
C ARG A 72 1.10 1.49 -5.22
N PHE A 73 2.19 2.19 -5.53
CA PHE A 73 3.48 1.57 -5.81
C PHE A 73 3.99 0.73 -4.62
N LEU A 74 3.90 1.24 -3.39
CA LEU A 74 4.22 0.47 -2.18
C LEU A 74 3.34 -0.78 -2.06
N SER A 75 2.05 -0.66 -2.34
CA SER A 75 1.13 -1.80 -2.32
C SER A 75 1.56 -2.88 -3.32
N TRP A 76 1.95 -2.48 -4.54
CA TRP A 76 2.48 -3.40 -5.54
C TRP A 76 3.76 -4.12 -5.07
N LEU A 77 4.71 -3.40 -4.46
CA LEU A 77 5.91 -4.02 -3.90
C LEU A 77 5.59 -5.03 -2.79
N MET A 78 4.71 -4.68 -1.85
CA MET A 78 4.32 -5.57 -0.76
C MET A 78 3.56 -6.80 -1.27
N ILE A 79 2.66 -6.63 -2.25
CA ILE A 79 1.97 -7.76 -2.91
C ILE A 79 3.00 -8.69 -3.55
N GLY A 80 3.98 -8.16 -4.28
CA GLY A 80 5.03 -8.98 -4.89
C GLY A 80 5.82 -9.78 -3.86
N SER A 81 6.17 -9.12 -2.75
CA SER A 81 6.87 -9.71 -1.62
C SER A 81 6.07 -10.84 -0.94
N LEU A 82 4.81 -10.56 -0.59
CA LEU A 82 3.90 -11.52 0.04
C LEU A 82 3.58 -12.68 -0.91
N THR A 83 3.48 -12.42 -2.21
CA THR A 83 3.29 -13.46 -3.23
C THR A 83 4.49 -14.38 -3.30
N HIS A 84 5.71 -13.83 -3.27
CA HIS A 84 6.93 -14.63 -3.19
C HIS A 84 6.97 -15.52 -1.96
N ALA A 85 6.64 -14.96 -0.80
CA ALA A 85 6.56 -15.67 0.46
C ALA A 85 5.55 -16.83 0.41
N ALA A 86 4.36 -16.57 -0.15
CA ALA A 86 3.32 -17.58 -0.28
C ALA A 86 3.73 -18.73 -1.22
N ILE A 87 4.33 -18.41 -2.38
CA ILE A 87 4.76 -19.41 -3.38
C ILE A 87 5.91 -20.26 -2.84
N THR A 88 6.89 -19.63 -2.21
CA THR A 88 8.08 -20.31 -1.67
C THR A 88 7.84 -20.92 -0.28
N ARG A 89 6.67 -20.69 0.32
CA ARG A 89 6.34 -21.05 1.70
C ARG A 89 7.33 -20.52 2.75
N ASN A 90 8.04 -19.43 2.42
CA ASN A 90 9.19 -18.92 3.20
C ASN A 90 10.35 -19.92 3.37
N GLU A 91 10.40 -20.97 2.56
CA GLU A 91 11.48 -21.97 2.53
C GLU A 91 12.49 -21.69 1.40
N GLY A 92 12.26 -20.62 0.63
CA GLY A 92 13.15 -20.17 -0.44
C GLY A 92 14.49 -19.62 0.09
N THR A 93 15.51 -19.65 -0.76
CA THR A 93 16.85 -19.09 -0.43
C THR A 93 16.87 -17.57 -0.30
N ILE A 94 15.86 -16.87 -0.85
CA ILE A 94 15.73 -15.42 -0.82
C ILE A 94 14.56 -15.02 0.08
N ILE A 95 14.87 -14.32 1.17
CA ILE A 95 13.86 -13.68 2.01
C ILE A 95 13.53 -12.34 1.36
N CYS A 96 12.43 -12.30 0.63
CA CYS A 96 11.95 -11.10 -0.07
C CYS A 96 11.34 -10.13 0.94
N HIS A 97 12.09 -9.10 1.34
CA HIS A 97 11.67 -8.01 2.23
C HIS A 97 12.19 -6.67 1.65
N PRO A 98 11.55 -6.15 0.58
CA PRO A 98 12.04 -4.98 -0.14
C PRO A 98 11.92 -3.67 0.65
N ILE A 99 10.97 -3.58 1.58
CA ILE A 99 10.73 -2.36 2.38
C ILE A 99 11.23 -2.60 3.81
N PRO A 100 12.16 -1.77 4.33
CA PRO A 100 12.60 -1.91 5.72
C PRO A 100 11.48 -1.56 6.70
N VAL A 101 11.46 -2.26 7.83
CA VAL A 101 10.44 -2.09 8.89
C VAL A 101 10.47 -0.66 9.46
N ASP A 102 11.65 -0.03 9.48
CA ASP A 102 11.84 1.35 9.94
C ASP A 102 11.06 2.41 9.12
N ALA A 103 10.63 2.08 7.89
CA ALA A 103 9.81 2.95 7.05
C ALA A 103 8.35 3.06 7.53
N SER A 104 7.96 2.32 8.57
CA SER A 104 6.59 2.28 9.12
C SER A 104 6.00 3.68 9.35
N GLN A 105 6.77 4.57 9.98
CA GLN A 105 6.31 5.92 10.30
C GLN A 105 6.03 6.74 9.05
N SER A 106 6.92 6.68 8.06
CA SER A 106 6.76 7.41 6.80
C SER A 106 5.58 6.89 5.99
N ILE A 107 5.37 5.56 5.96
CA ILE A 107 4.18 4.96 5.33
C ILE A 107 2.90 5.47 6.01
N ALA A 108 2.89 5.54 7.35
CA ALA A 108 1.75 6.11 8.07
C ALA A 108 1.51 7.59 7.73
N ASP A 109 2.56 8.39 7.53
CA ASP A 109 2.42 9.79 7.10
C ASP A 109 1.77 9.92 5.72
N TYR A 110 2.10 9.06 4.76
CA TYR A 110 1.43 9.02 3.46
C TYR A 110 -0.07 8.72 3.59
N ILE A 111 -0.43 7.76 4.45
CA ILE A 111 -1.83 7.43 4.72
C ILE A 111 -2.55 8.61 5.37
N LEU A 112 -1.97 9.21 6.41
CA LEU A 112 -2.54 10.36 7.09
C LEU A 112 -2.73 11.55 6.16
N TYR A 113 -1.78 11.80 5.27
CA TYR A 113 -1.90 12.85 4.25
C TYR A 113 -3.15 12.67 3.38
N ILE A 114 -3.42 11.43 2.94
CA ILE A 114 -4.63 11.11 2.17
C ILE A 114 -5.88 11.24 3.05
N LEU A 115 -5.87 10.71 4.28
CA LEU A 115 -7.02 10.78 5.19
C LEU A 115 -7.44 12.23 5.47
N THR A 116 -6.48 13.12 5.72
CA THR A 116 -6.74 14.55 5.98
C THR A 116 -7.20 15.28 4.73
N GLY A 117 -6.60 15.03 3.56
CA GLY A 117 -6.96 15.70 2.31
C GLY A 117 -8.22 15.16 1.62
N PHE A 118 -8.73 14.00 2.04
CA PHE A 118 -9.79 13.29 1.31
C PHE A 118 -11.08 14.12 1.13
N ALA A 119 -11.52 14.82 2.18
CA ALA A 119 -12.78 15.56 2.14
C ALA A 119 -12.79 16.64 1.04
N ASP A 120 -11.65 17.28 0.83
CA ASP A 120 -11.48 18.37 -0.13
C ASP A 120 -11.19 17.84 -1.54
N GLN A 121 -10.43 16.75 -1.65
CA GLN A 121 -9.90 16.27 -2.92
C GLN A 121 -10.76 15.21 -3.62
N SER A 122 -11.59 14.47 -2.87
CA SER A 122 -12.32 13.28 -3.37
C SER A 122 -13.27 13.53 -4.54
N LYS A 123 -13.72 14.78 -4.76
CA LYS A 123 -14.67 15.16 -5.82
C LYS A 123 -14.00 15.52 -7.14
N THR A 124 -12.67 15.60 -7.17
CA THR A 124 -11.91 16.09 -8.33
C THR A 124 -11.88 15.07 -9.47
N SER A 125 -11.68 13.78 -9.16
CA SER A 125 -11.71 12.71 -10.16
C SER A 125 -11.82 11.32 -9.52
N VAL A 126 -12.03 10.28 -10.34
CA VAL A 126 -12.17 8.89 -9.87
C VAL A 126 -10.98 8.42 -9.04
N ILE A 127 -9.75 8.78 -9.44
CA ILE A 127 -8.53 8.41 -8.67
C ILE A 127 -8.51 9.05 -7.28
N HIS A 128 -9.04 10.28 -7.15
CA HIS A 128 -9.19 10.93 -5.85
C HIS A 128 -10.29 10.27 -5.01
N MET A 129 -11.41 9.91 -5.65
CA MET A 129 -12.51 9.20 -4.98
C MET A 129 -12.06 7.83 -4.44
N SER A 130 -11.21 7.12 -5.16
CA SER A 130 -10.67 5.81 -4.77
C SER A 130 -9.43 5.88 -3.85
N SER A 131 -8.99 7.08 -3.45
CA SER A 131 -7.78 7.26 -2.63
C SER A 131 -7.84 6.52 -1.29
N LEU A 132 -8.97 6.60 -0.57
CA LEU A 132 -9.16 5.84 0.69
C LEU A 132 -9.07 4.33 0.48
N PHE A 133 -9.60 3.84 -0.63
CA PHE A 133 -9.52 2.42 -0.96
C PHE A 133 -8.06 1.97 -1.10
N HIS A 134 -7.24 2.75 -1.81
CA HIS A 134 -5.81 2.47 -1.91
C HIS A 134 -5.09 2.60 -0.56
N SER A 135 -5.45 3.59 0.26
CA SER A 135 -4.87 3.76 1.60
C SER A 135 -5.14 2.55 2.50
N PHE A 136 -6.38 2.05 2.54
CA PHE A 136 -6.73 0.90 3.36
C PHE A 136 -6.13 -0.42 2.85
N ILE A 137 -5.99 -0.59 1.53
CA ILE A 137 -5.23 -1.70 0.96
C ILE A 137 -3.79 -1.67 1.49
N LEU A 138 -3.12 -0.51 1.43
CA LEU A 138 -1.75 -0.40 1.91
C LEU A 138 -1.65 -0.71 3.41
N CYS A 139 -2.58 -0.24 4.25
CA CYS A 139 -2.59 -0.59 5.67
C CYS A 139 -2.68 -2.11 5.93
N GLN A 140 -3.53 -2.80 5.18
CA GLN A 140 -3.68 -4.26 5.29
C GLN A 140 -2.42 -4.99 4.82
N LEU A 141 -1.87 -4.57 3.68
CA LEU A 141 -0.64 -5.14 3.14
C LEU A 141 0.56 -4.90 4.06
N TRP A 142 0.68 -3.70 4.65
CA TRP A 142 1.75 -3.39 5.60
C TRP A 142 1.68 -4.29 6.84
N THR A 143 0.48 -4.52 7.35
CA THR A 143 0.26 -5.42 8.49
C THR A 143 0.70 -6.85 8.15
N MET A 144 0.21 -7.40 7.04
CA MET A 144 0.57 -8.75 6.58
C MET A 144 2.06 -8.89 6.27
N TYR A 145 2.66 -7.84 5.68
CA TYR A 145 4.09 -7.77 5.40
C TYR A 145 4.92 -7.83 6.69
N CYS A 146 4.60 -7.01 7.68
CA CYS A 146 5.29 -7.02 8.98
C CYS A 146 5.10 -8.35 9.72
N GLU A 147 3.90 -8.95 9.67
CA GLU A 147 3.67 -10.29 10.23
C GLU A 147 4.56 -11.34 9.57
N GLN A 148 4.75 -11.26 8.24
CA GLN A 148 5.65 -12.13 7.51
C GLN A 148 7.11 -11.89 7.93
N VAL A 149 7.54 -10.64 8.07
CA VAL A 149 8.89 -10.29 8.56
C VAL A 149 9.12 -10.84 9.97
N ASN A 150 8.13 -10.71 10.87
CA ASN A 150 8.19 -11.26 12.22
C ASN A 150 8.30 -12.79 12.24
N ARG A 151 7.73 -13.52 11.26
CA ARG A 151 7.97 -14.98 11.13
C ARG A 151 9.44 -15.31 10.86
N GLY A 152 10.21 -14.36 10.35
CA GLY A 152 11.68 -14.40 10.27
C GLY A 152 12.39 -14.16 11.62
N HIS A 153 11.65 -14.06 12.73
CA HIS A 153 12.12 -13.78 14.10
C HIS A 153 12.64 -12.36 14.32
N ASP A 154 12.09 -11.38 13.61
CA ASP A 154 12.33 -9.95 13.88
C ASP A 154 11.20 -9.36 14.74
N PRO A 155 11.40 -9.16 16.05
CA PRO A 155 10.38 -8.62 16.95
C PRO A 155 10.07 -7.14 16.68
N GLU A 156 10.94 -6.40 15.99
CA GLU A 156 10.72 -4.99 15.67
C GLU A 156 9.52 -4.80 14.73
N ALA A 157 9.21 -5.82 13.93
CA ALA A 157 8.06 -5.81 13.02
C ALA A 157 6.71 -5.76 13.76
N LEU A 158 6.56 -6.41 14.92
CA LEU A 158 5.33 -6.32 15.71
C LEU A 158 5.17 -4.94 16.37
N VAL A 159 6.28 -4.37 16.86
CA VAL A 159 6.30 -2.99 17.40
C VAL A 159 5.89 -2.00 16.30
N ALA A 160 6.44 -2.17 15.10
CA ALA A 160 6.09 -1.33 13.95
C ALA A 160 4.60 -1.40 13.58
N ILE A 161 3.95 -2.57 13.68
CA ILE A 161 2.49 -2.71 13.49
C ILE A 161 1.74 -1.90 14.55
N MET A 162 2.11 -2.04 15.83
CA MET A 162 1.41 -1.33 16.91
C MET A 162 1.53 0.19 16.75
N ASP A 163 2.75 0.69 16.52
CA ASP A 163 3.02 2.12 16.33
C ASP A 163 2.29 2.68 15.10
N PHE A 164 2.28 1.92 14.01
CA PHE A 164 1.57 2.27 12.79
C PHE A 164 0.07 2.49 13.04
N TRP A 165 -0.59 1.53 13.70
CA TRP A 165 -2.01 1.62 14.00
C TRP A 165 -2.33 2.65 15.08
N ALA A 166 -1.49 2.81 16.09
CA ALA A 166 -1.63 3.87 17.09
C ALA A 166 -1.65 5.25 16.44
N ARG A 167 -0.87 5.44 15.37
CA ARG A 167 -0.78 6.70 14.62
C ARG A 167 -1.92 6.92 13.63
N ILE A 168 -2.36 5.89 12.90
CA ILE A 168 -3.39 6.03 11.85
C ILE A 168 -4.80 6.06 12.43
N THR A 169 -5.05 5.34 13.53
CA THR A 169 -6.39 5.20 14.12
C THR A 169 -7.07 6.55 14.41
N PRO A 170 -6.40 7.55 15.03
CA PRO A 170 -6.96 8.88 15.21
C PRO A 170 -7.42 9.54 13.89
N GLY A 171 -6.65 9.41 12.81
CA GLY A 171 -7.00 9.94 11.49
C GLY A 171 -8.24 9.30 10.90
N ILE A 172 -8.39 7.97 11.04
CA ILE A 172 -9.60 7.24 10.63
C ILE A 172 -10.81 7.72 11.43
N LEU A 173 -10.67 7.83 12.76
CA LEU A 173 -11.77 8.29 13.63
C LEU A 173 -12.20 9.71 13.28
N HIS A 174 -11.25 10.59 12.96
CA HIS A 174 -11.51 11.95 12.51
C HIS A 174 -12.24 12.00 11.16
N LEU A 175 -11.83 11.18 10.20
CA LEU A 175 -12.54 11.04 8.92
C LEU A 175 -14.00 10.57 9.12
N LEU A 176 -14.19 9.56 9.98
CA LEU A 176 -15.52 9.02 10.27
C LEU A 176 -16.43 10.03 10.97
N SER A 177 -15.89 10.87 11.87
CA SER A 177 -16.67 11.89 12.56
C SER A 177 -17.22 12.95 11.57
N HIS A 178 -16.40 13.38 10.61
CA HIS A 178 -16.82 14.30 9.54
C HIS A 178 -17.94 13.71 8.66
N SER A 179 -17.83 12.43 8.30
CA SER A 179 -18.85 11.75 7.49
C SER A 179 -20.23 11.68 8.18
N LYS A 180 -20.25 11.59 9.52
CA LYS A 180 -21.49 11.57 10.32
C LYS A 180 -22.13 12.95 10.43
N VAL A 181 -21.33 14.02 10.53
CA VAL A 181 -21.83 15.39 10.60
C VAL A 181 -22.46 15.82 9.27
N VAL A 182 -21.85 15.45 8.14
CA VAL A 182 -22.41 15.74 6.80
C VAL A 182 -23.76 15.04 6.59
N ARG A 183 -23.91 13.78 7.02
CA ARG A 183 -25.21 13.08 6.96
C ARG A 183 -26.30 13.72 7.80
N LYS A 184 -25.97 14.26 8.98
CA LYS A 184 -26.96 14.97 9.82
C LYS A 184 -27.44 16.26 9.15
N LYS A 185 -26.56 17.03 8.50
CA LYS A 185 -26.96 18.26 7.79
C LYS A 185 -27.95 18.00 6.64
N HIS A 186 -27.86 16.86 5.97
CA HIS A 186 -28.80 16.47 4.91
C HIS A 186 -30.17 16.00 5.42
N PHE A 187 -30.34 15.75 6.72
CA PHE A 187 -31.61 15.29 7.30
C PHE A 187 -32.42 16.44 7.92
N PHE A 188 -31.83 17.62 8.04
CA PHE A 188 -32.46 18.83 8.60
C PHE A 188 -32.71 19.92 7.54
N LEU A 189 -32.60 19.58 6.26
CA LEU A 189 -33.02 20.37 5.09
C LEU A 189 -34.04 19.55 4.30
#